data_AF-A0A9E1XNH4-F1
#
_entry.id   AF-A0A9E1XNH4-F1
#
_cell.length_a   1.000
_cell.length_b   1.000
_cell.length_c   1.000
_cell.angle_alpha   90.00
_cell.angle_beta   90.00
_cell.angle_gamma   90.00
#
_symmetry.space_group_name_H-M   'P 1'
#
loop_
_entity.id
_entity.type
_entity.pdbx_description
1 polymer ?
#
loop_
_entity_poly.entity_id
_entity_poly.type
_entity_poly.pdbx_seq_one_letter_code
_entity_poly.pdbx_strand_id
1 'polypeptide(L)' 'LHFAEIAGVPPSGRVFDVLLQGAPAIPALDVAGVVGPHRALVKEAKGVLIDDRLEIEFVPRPGGQLPVCSGLEVIPE' A
#
# COMPACT_ATOMS: atom_id res chain seq x y z
N LEU A 1 -3.35 6.19 -3.02
CA LEU A 1 -2.52 4.99 -3.34
C LEU A 1 -3.39 3.92 -3.96
N HIS A 2 -3.01 3.43 -5.15
CA HIS A 2 -3.79 2.47 -5.93
C HIS A 2 -3.09 1.11 -5.91
N PHE A 3 -3.88 0.05 -5.71
CA PHE A 3 -3.42 -1.32 -5.58
C PHE A 3 -4.30 -2.27 -6.38
N ALA A 4 -3.71 -3.35 -6.86
CA ALA A 4 -4.41 -4.53 -7.36
C ALA A 4 -3.52 -5.75 -7.20
N GLU A 5 -4.07 -6.87 -6.72
CA GLU A 5 -3.37 -8.15 -6.77
C GLU A 5 -3.58 -8.79 -8.14
N ILE A 6 -2.58 -8.67 -9.01
CA ILE A 6 -2.61 -9.18 -10.39
C ILE A 6 -1.72 -10.41 -10.61
N ALA A 7 -0.89 -10.77 -9.62
CA ALA A 7 0.04 -11.89 -9.72
C ALA A 7 -0.56 -13.22 -9.23
N GLY A 8 -1.85 -13.22 -8.86
CA GLY A 8 -2.54 -14.42 -8.39
C GLY A 8 -2.13 -14.88 -6.99
N VAL A 9 -1.50 -14.01 -6.20
CA VAL A 9 -1.17 -14.34 -4.81
C VAL A 9 -2.47 -14.47 -3.99
N PRO A 10 -2.68 -15.58 -3.27
CA PRO A 10 -3.88 -15.75 -2.46
C PRO A 10 -3.90 -14.76 -1.28
N PRO A 11 -5.08 -14.54 -0.66
CA PRO A 11 -5.18 -13.80 0.60
C PRO A 11 -4.13 -14.24 1.64
N SER A 12 -3.65 -13.29 2.42
CA SER A 12 -2.53 -13.42 3.37
C SER A 12 -1.15 -13.72 2.75
N GLY A 13 -1.05 -13.98 1.44
CA GLY A 13 0.22 -14.26 0.77
C GLY A 13 1.07 -13.01 0.49
N ARG A 14 0.45 -11.83 0.47
CA ARG A 14 1.13 -10.53 0.33
C ARG A 14 0.54 -9.55 1.35
N VAL A 15 1.19 -9.48 2.51
CA VAL A 15 0.83 -8.53 3.58
C VAL A 15 1.99 -7.60 3.81
N PHE A 16 1.74 -6.29 3.74
CA PHE A 16 2.77 -5.28 3.92
C PHE A 16 2.21 -4.03 4.59
N ASP A 17 3.09 -3.30 5.28
CA ASP A 17 2.76 -2.00 5.86
C ASP A 17 3.15 -0.90 4.85
N VAL A 18 2.39 0.19 4.81
CA VAL A 18 2.74 1.41 4.08
C VAL A 18 3.05 2.50 5.10
N LEU A 19 4.25 3.04 5.02
CA LEU A 19 4.69 4.16 5.85
C LEU A 19 4.76 5.42 4.99
N LEU A 20 4.37 6.54 5.58
CA LEU A 20 4.51 7.88 5.00
C LEU A 20 5.32 8.72 5.98
N GLN A 21 6.39 9.36 5.50
CA GLN A 21 7.32 10.11 6.35
C GLN A 21 7.81 9.28 7.56
N GLY A 22 8.12 7.99 7.36
CA GLY A 22 8.56 7.07 8.41
C GLY A 22 7.48 6.66 9.43
N ALA A 23 6.25 7.14 9.31
CA ALA A 23 5.13 6.79 10.20
C ALA A 23 4.17 5.80 9.53
N PRO A 24 3.60 4.81 10.27
CA PRO A 24 2.62 3.89 9.70
C PRO A 24 1.36 4.62 9.22
N ALA A 25 1.08 4.54 7.92
CA ALA A 25 -0.11 5.13 7.31
C ALA A 25 -1.18 4.08 6.99
N ILE A 26 -0.77 2.91 6.48
CA ILE A 26 -1.67 1.79 6.19
C ILE A 26 -1.02 0.51 6.71
N PRO A 27 -1.38 0.04 7.91
CA PRO A 27 -0.81 -1.17 8.47
C PRO A 27 -1.43 -2.43 7.88
N ALA A 28 -0.63 -3.49 7.74
CA ALA A 28 -1.04 -4.86 7.39
C ALA A 28 -1.94 -4.96 6.14
N LEU A 29 -1.62 -4.23 5.08
CA LEU A 29 -2.42 -4.24 3.86
C LEU A 29 -2.32 -5.61 3.15
N ASP A 30 -3.45 -6.28 3.05
CA ASP A 30 -3.68 -7.46 2.21
C ASP A 30 -4.68 -7.11 1.10
N VAL A 31 -4.19 -6.84 -0.10
CA VAL A 31 -5.05 -6.43 -1.22
C VAL A 31 -6.00 -7.56 -1.63
N ALA A 32 -5.48 -8.79 -1.72
CA ALA A 32 -6.26 -9.97 -2.10
C ALA A 32 -7.30 -10.33 -1.05
N GLY A 33 -6.99 -10.18 0.24
CA GLY A 33 -7.93 -10.38 1.34
C GLY A 33 -9.03 -9.31 1.41
N VAL A 34 -8.74 -8.07 1.00
CA VAL A 34 -9.72 -6.97 1.05
C VAL A 34 -10.65 -6.96 -0.16
N VAL A 35 -10.11 -7.09 -1.39
CA VAL A 35 -10.91 -6.95 -2.62
C VAL A 35 -10.92 -8.20 -3.50
N GLY A 36 -10.07 -9.19 -3.25
CA GLY A 36 -9.87 -10.33 -4.16
C GLY A 36 -8.92 -10.03 -5.32
N PRO A 37 -8.61 -11.04 -6.16
CA PRO A 37 -7.69 -10.89 -7.28
C PRO A 37 -8.28 -10.02 -8.40
N HIS A 38 -7.40 -9.36 -9.17
CA HIS A 38 -7.75 -8.53 -10.33
C HIS A 38 -8.80 -7.44 -10.07
N ARG A 39 -8.86 -6.93 -8.83
CA ARG A 39 -9.76 -5.86 -8.42
C ARG A 39 -8.96 -4.69 -7.88
N ALA A 40 -9.38 -3.49 -8.26
CA ALA A 40 -8.74 -2.26 -7.79
C ALA A 40 -9.12 -1.99 -6.34
N LEU A 41 -8.13 -1.55 -5.56
CA LEU A 41 -8.29 -1.03 -4.22
C LEU A 41 -7.58 0.32 -4.13
N VAL A 42 -8.29 1.34 -3.66
CA VAL A 42 -7.73 2.65 -3.36
C VAL A 42 -7.65 2.81 -1.85
N LYS A 43 -6.49 3.27 -1.37
CA LYS A 43 -6.31 3.73 0.01
C LYS A 43 -5.79 5.16 0.01
N GLU A 44 -6.38 5.96 0.88
CA GLU A 44 -6.05 7.36 1.07
C GLU A 44 -5.37 7.55 2.43
N ALA A 45 -4.40 8.46 2.47
CA ALA A 45 -3.82 8.99 3.68
C ALA A 45 -3.84 10.52 3.56
N LYS A 46 -4.42 11.19 4.55
CA LYS A 46 -4.63 12.65 4.56
C LYS A 46 -3.78 13.31 5.62
N GLY A 47 -3.59 14.64 5.50
CA GLY A 47 -2.80 15.41 6.46
C GLY A 47 -1.32 15.04 6.49
N VAL A 48 -0.79 14.56 5.35
CA VAL A 48 0.64 14.25 5.22
C VAL A 48 1.40 15.56 5.03
N LEU A 49 2.20 15.92 6.01
CA LEU A 49 3.08 17.08 5.90
C LEU A 49 4.25 16.73 4.99
N ILE A 50 4.38 17.49 3.90
CA ILE A 50 5.45 17.36 2.90
C ILE A 50 6.15 18.71 2.84
N ASP A 51 7.44 18.73 3.12
CA ASP A 51 8.31 19.88 2.93
C ASP A 51 8.98 19.81 1.54
N ASP A 52 10.11 19.13 1.41
CA ASP A 52 10.88 19.00 0.17
C ASP A 52 10.69 17.63 -0.50
N ARG A 53 10.44 16.59 0.28
CA ARG A 53 10.32 15.21 -0.18
C ARG A 53 9.19 14.48 0.52
N LEU A 54 8.34 13.85 -0.29
CA LEU A 54 7.44 12.80 0.17
C LEU A 54 8.18 11.45 0.19
N GLU A 55 8.35 10.85 1.36
CA GLU A 55 8.86 9.50 1.53
C GLU A 55 7.73 8.51 1.74
N ILE A 56 7.70 7.47 0.90
CA ILE A 56 6.74 6.38 0.95
C ILE A 56 7.52 5.08 1.00
N GLU A 57 7.30 4.30 2.05
CA GLU A 57 7.92 2.99 2.20
C GLU A 57 6.86 1.90 2.18
N PHE A 58 7.17 0.82 1.47
CA PHE A 58 6.37 -0.39 1.45
C PHE A 58 7.18 -1.50 2.13
N VAL A 59 6.71 -1.96 3.29
CA VAL A 59 7.47 -2.88 4.14
C VAL A 59 6.77 -4.25 4.15
N PRO A 60 7.31 -5.28 3.48
CA PRO A 60 6.73 -6.61 3.51
C PRO A 60 6.81 -7.19 4.91
N ARG A 61 5.75 -7.91 5.31
CA ARG A 61 5.82 -8.71 6.53
C ARG A 61 6.64 -9.98 6.31
N PRO A 62 7.31 -10.52 7.35
CA PRO A 62 8.14 -11.71 7.22
C PRO A 62 7.39 -12.89 6.57
N GLY A 63 8.02 -13.52 5.59
CA GLY A 63 7.46 -14.67 4.86
C GLY A 63 6.41 -14.33 3.80
N GLY A 64 6.03 -13.06 3.66
CA GLY A 64 5.12 -12.59 2.61
C GLY A 64 5.83 -12.26 1.29
N GLN A 65 5.04 -12.18 0.21
CA GLN A 65 5.50 -11.66 -1.07
C GLN A 65 5.83 -10.15 -0.98
N LEU A 66 6.69 -9.67 -1.90
CA LEU A 66 7.07 -8.25 -1.95
C LEU A 66 5.84 -7.33 -2.08
N PRO A 67 5.84 -6.10 -1.58
CA PRO A 67 4.71 -5.20 -1.74
C PRO A 67 4.43 -4.86 -3.20
N VAL A 68 3.19 -4.43 -3.49
CA VAL A 68 2.81 -3.92 -4.82
C VAL A 68 2.19 -2.54 -4.67
N CYS A 69 2.37 -1.70 -5.68
CA CYS A 69 1.68 -0.43 -5.84
C CYS A 69 1.44 -0.23 -7.34
N SER A 70 0.17 0.01 -7.71
CA SER A 70 -0.24 0.17 -9.11
C SER A 70 -0.27 1.64 -9.53
N GLY A 71 -0.35 2.57 -8.59
CA GLY A 71 -0.39 4.00 -8.87
C GLY A 71 -0.34 4.85 -7.61
N LEU A 72 0.12 6.08 -7.78
CA LEU A 72 0.23 7.09 -6.74
C LEU A 72 -0.41 8.37 -7.24
N GLU A 73 -1.23 8.98 -6.40
CA GLU A 73 -1.79 10.31 -6.60
C GLU A 73 -1.43 11.15 -5.38
N VAL A 74 -0.99 12.38 -5.62
CA VAL A 74 -0.67 13.37 -4.58
C VAL A 74 -1.53 14.59 -4.89
N ILE A 75 -2.38 14.95 -3.94
CA ILE A 75 -3.32 16.06 -4.07
C ILE A 75 -2.94 17.09 -3.00
N PRO A 76 -2.53 18.31 -3.38
CA PRO A 76 -2.33 19.39 -2.41
C PRO A 76 -3.67 19.80 -1.81
N GLU A 77 -3.71 19.94 -0.47
CA GLU A 77 -4.86 20.43 0.30
C GLU A 77 -4.67 21.88 0.74
#